data_AF-A0AAU4KA78-F1
#
_entry.id   AF-A0AAU4KA78-F1
#
_cell.length_a   1.000
_cell.length_b   1.000
_cell.length_c   1.000
_cell.angle_alpha   90.00
_cell.angle_beta   90.00
_cell.angle_gamma   90.00
#
_symmetry.space_group_name_H-M   'P 1'
#
loop_
_entity.id
_entity.type
_entity.pdbx_description
1 polymer ?
#
loop_
_entity_poly.entity_id
_entity_poly.type
_entity_poly.pdbx_seq_one_letter_code
_entity_poly.pdbx_strand_id
1 'polypeptide(L)'
;MTDAPTGTATDVTVSAATVLALLDAGPTASREAVLRTARDGRHKLAATLLSLWAEDGRTLTEAQRAELRLHRERVDHYRRIWSRLRTAAPGASLLKGMTIAGLYPPGVLRAAGDLDVVCPGHEDLWNCARHLTATGWDLAAFTVSPARTGDSVPLHLGAEFRSPAPEPSPDPYAVGLFTAEIVTEVHAPAWQLTRPSRSALAACAVALVAERWERPFRSRDLLDLALLLQHLDDTGVRQLRTDLARTGLWPEWREALRAMARLGWRPAVTLPHTRRAAVRARLLRAAHATARWSSPVRAPALVAQAGIEGEGGRIAELASDLAHRGIGARRLLGAGLPLFGVPVDDERTDRLRLHDVGRHLVARTPLGSFLLVSGAARREWLDEAAAGGRAAEEPGT
;
A
#
# COMPACT_ATOMS: atom_id res chain seq x y z
N MET A 1 -10.97 -31.65 19.45
CA MET A 1 -11.73 -30.67 18.63
C MET A 1 -12.89 -30.25 19.49
N THR A 2 -12.89 -29.01 19.99
CA THR A 2 -13.99 -28.46 20.78
C THR A 2 -14.79 -27.55 19.86
N ASP A 3 -16.02 -27.95 19.56
CA ASP A 3 -16.97 -27.19 18.76
C ASP A 3 -17.27 -25.87 19.46
N ALA A 4 -16.74 -24.78 18.90
CA ALA A 4 -17.11 -23.44 19.33
C ALA A 4 -18.55 -23.16 18.89
N PRO A 5 -19.38 -22.50 19.71
CA PRO A 5 -20.77 -22.22 19.36
C PRO A 5 -20.83 -21.44 18.06
N THR A 6 -21.47 -22.02 17.05
CA THR A 6 -21.82 -21.41 15.77
C THR A 6 -22.92 -20.38 16.00
N GLY A 7 -22.55 -19.23 16.55
CA GLY A 7 -23.41 -18.04 16.47
C GLY A 7 -23.59 -17.68 15.00
N THR A 8 -24.83 -17.45 14.57
CA THR A 8 -25.15 -16.98 13.22
C THR A 8 -24.37 -15.72 12.91
N ALA A 9 -23.67 -15.71 11.77
CA ALA A 9 -22.96 -14.54 11.26
C ALA A 9 -23.92 -13.36 11.15
N THR A 10 -23.42 -12.14 11.39
CA THR A 10 -24.22 -10.93 11.20
C THR A 10 -23.87 -10.35 9.84
N ASP A 11 -24.85 -10.31 8.94
CA ASP A 11 -24.71 -9.66 7.64
C ASP A 11 -24.65 -8.14 7.82
N VAL A 12 -23.44 -7.62 7.88
CA VAL A 12 -23.12 -6.20 7.73
C VAL A 12 -23.62 -5.72 6.37
N THR A 13 -24.66 -4.88 6.39
CA THR A 13 -25.16 -4.18 5.22
C THR A 13 -24.58 -2.76 5.20
N VAL A 14 -24.16 -2.28 4.03
CA VAL A 14 -23.80 -0.85 3.86
C VAL A 14 -25.08 -0.04 3.82
N SER A 15 -25.38 0.65 4.92
CA SER A 15 -26.57 1.49 5.06
C SER A 15 -26.23 2.80 5.77
N ALA A 16 -27.10 3.80 5.70
CA ALA A 16 -26.91 5.04 6.44
C ALA A 16 -26.82 4.77 7.96
N ALA A 17 -27.62 3.85 8.49
CA ALA A 17 -27.56 3.45 9.90
C ALA A 17 -26.20 2.84 10.29
N THR A 18 -25.68 1.93 9.45
CA THR A 18 -24.35 1.31 9.66
C THR A 18 -23.24 2.37 9.67
N VAL A 19 -23.28 3.31 8.72
CA VAL A 19 -22.29 4.41 8.65
C VAL A 19 -22.42 5.35 9.85
N LEU A 20 -23.63 5.70 10.28
CA LEU A 20 -23.84 6.55 11.47
C LEU A 20 -23.32 5.89 12.75
N ALA A 21 -23.57 4.58 12.92
CA ALA A 21 -23.03 3.82 14.06
C ALA A 21 -21.49 3.79 14.05
N LEU A 22 -20.88 3.64 12.87
CA LEU A 22 -19.42 3.69 12.70
C LEU A 22 -18.78 5.05 13.02
N LEU A 23 -19.55 6.12 12.91
CA LEU A 23 -19.13 7.48 13.23
C LEU A 23 -19.43 7.85 14.69
N ASP A 24 -20.04 6.93 15.46
CA ASP A 24 -20.58 7.19 16.80
C ASP A 24 -21.50 8.43 16.82
N ALA A 25 -22.27 8.60 15.73
CA ALA A 25 -23.17 9.74 15.58
C ALA A 25 -24.42 9.54 16.45
N GLY A 26 -24.54 10.34 17.51
CA GLY A 26 -25.74 10.34 18.35
C GLY A 26 -27.02 10.69 17.56
N PRO A 27 -28.20 10.28 18.05
CA PRO A 27 -29.47 10.46 17.34
C PRO A 27 -29.85 11.93 17.11
N THR A 28 -29.27 12.85 17.89
CA THR A 28 -29.49 14.30 17.81
C THR A 28 -28.39 15.05 17.07
N ALA A 29 -27.37 14.34 16.54
CA ALA A 29 -26.27 14.97 15.82
C ALA A 29 -26.78 15.67 14.55
N SER A 30 -26.39 16.93 14.36
CA SER A 30 -26.77 17.66 13.16
C SER A 30 -26.11 17.04 11.92
N ARG A 31 -26.79 17.14 10.78
CA ARG A 31 -26.29 16.61 9.49
C ARG A 31 -24.88 17.11 9.14
N GLU A 32 -24.59 18.37 9.43
CA GLU A 32 -23.27 18.96 9.16
C GLU A 32 -22.20 18.42 10.12
N ALA A 33 -22.54 18.21 11.40
CA ALA A 33 -21.61 17.58 12.34
C ALA A 33 -21.27 16.15 11.91
N VAL A 34 -22.27 15.38 11.48
CA VAL A 34 -22.07 14.01 10.96
C VAL A 34 -21.16 14.02 9.73
N LEU A 35 -21.42 14.91 8.76
CA LEU A 35 -20.58 15.00 7.55
C LEU A 35 -19.15 15.40 7.88
N ARG A 36 -18.94 16.35 8.80
CA ARG A 36 -17.61 16.75 9.25
C ARG A 36 -16.84 15.56 9.81
N THR A 37 -17.46 14.74 10.66
CA THR A 37 -16.86 13.51 11.17
C THR A 37 -16.64 12.49 10.05
N ALA A 38 -17.57 12.34 9.11
CA ALA A 38 -17.43 11.43 7.98
C ALA A 38 -16.26 11.79 7.05
N ARG A 39 -15.93 13.08 6.91
CA ARG A 39 -14.79 13.60 6.13
C ARG A 39 -13.45 13.39 6.82
N ASP A 40 -13.43 13.33 8.15
CA ASP A 40 -12.20 13.17 8.94
C ASP A 40 -11.37 11.98 8.45
N GLY A 41 -10.05 12.18 8.40
CA GLY A 41 -9.10 11.18 7.93
C GLY A 41 -9.19 9.84 8.68
N ARG A 42 -9.73 9.80 9.90
CA ARG A 42 -9.98 8.59 10.70
C ARG A 42 -11.20 7.78 10.23
N HIS A 43 -12.06 8.35 9.40
CA HIS A 43 -13.27 7.69 8.92
C HIS A 43 -13.28 7.54 7.40
N LYS A 44 -13.08 8.63 6.63
CA LYS A 44 -13.15 8.65 5.16
C LYS A 44 -14.45 8.05 4.59
N LEU A 45 -15.58 8.35 5.22
CA LEU A 45 -16.91 7.81 4.89
C LEU A 45 -17.86 8.83 4.23
N ALA A 46 -17.41 10.07 3.98
CA ALA A 46 -18.26 11.13 3.41
C ALA A 46 -18.92 10.74 2.08
N ALA A 47 -18.16 10.23 1.10
CA ALA A 47 -18.70 9.80 -0.19
C ALA A 47 -19.77 8.70 -0.04
N THR A 48 -19.53 7.75 0.86
CA THR A 48 -20.46 6.65 1.16
C THR A 48 -21.74 7.17 1.80
N LEU A 49 -21.63 8.05 2.80
CA LEU A 49 -22.79 8.64 3.46
C LEU A 49 -23.63 9.51 2.51
N LEU A 50 -22.98 10.35 1.70
CA LEU A 50 -23.65 11.21 0.73
C LEU A 50 -24.37 10.41 -0.35
N SER A 51 -23.75 9.34 -0.86
CA SER A 51 -24.40 8.46 -1.83
C SER A 51 -25.57 7.70 -1.21
N LEU A 52 -25.43 7.16 0.00
CA LEU A 52 -26.54 6.54 0.74
C LEU A 52 -27.72 7.49 0.92
N TRP A 53 -27.47 8.74 1.33
CA TRP A 53 -28.54 9.73 1.45
C TRP A 53 -29.21 10.05 0.11
N ALA A 54 -28.46 10.07 -0.99
CA ALA A 54 -29.03 10.27 -2.31
C ALA A 54 -29.92 9.08 -2.73
N GLU A 55 -29.45 7.84 -2.53
CA GLU A 55 -30.20 6.61 -2.83
C GLU A 55 -31.46 6.48 -1.96
N ASP A 56 -31.39 6.92 -0.69
CA ASP A 56 -32.54 7.01 0.22
C ASP A 56 -33.54 8.14 -0.16
N GLY A 57 -33.33 8.84 -1.28
CA GLY A 57 -34.18 9.93 -1.73
C GLY A 57 -34.09 11.22 -0.88
N ARG A 58 -33.07 11.34 -0.01
CA ARG A 58 -32.91 12.54 0.81
C ARG A 58 -32.34 13.68 -0.03
N THR A 59 -32.94 14.85 0.08
CA THR A 59 -32.42 16.06 -0.56
C THR A 59 -31.01 16.38 -0.05
N LEU A 60 -30.06 16.46 -0.98
CA LEU A 60 -28.71 16.96 -0.74
C LEU A 60 -28.68 18.47 -1.02
N THR A 61 -27.91 19.22 -0.23
CA THR A 61 -27.62 20.63 -0.55
C THR A 61 -26.76 20.71 -1.81
N GLU A 62 -26.66 21.90 -2.44
CA GLU A 62 -25.82 22.06 -3.63
C GLU A 62 -24.35 21.70 -3.37
N ALA A 63 -23.80 22.14 -2.24
CA ALA A 63 -22.44 21.78 -1.83
C ALA A 63 -22.26 20.26 -1.66
N GLN A 64 -23.23 19.57 -1.07
CA GLN A 64 -23.19 18.11 -0.89
C GLN A 64 -23.30 17.36 -2.23
N ARG A 65 -24.12 17.85 -3.16
CA ARG A 65 -24.19 17.31 -4.52
C ARG A 65 -22.88 17.49 -5.27
N ALA A 66 -22.27 18.67 -5.16
CA ALA A 66 -20.98 18.96 -5.77
C ALA A 66 -19.89 18.03 -5.21
N GLU A 67 -19.79 17.87 -3.89
CA GLU A 67 -18.85 16.94 -3.23
C GLU A 67 -19.06 15.48 -3.70
N LEU A 68 -20.32 15.01 -3.72
CA LEU A 68 -20.64 13.68 -4.21
C LEU A 68 -20.24 13.49 -5.69
N ARG A 69 -20.48 14.50 -6.53
CA ARG A 69 -20.09 14.48 -7.95
C ARG A 69 -18.57 14.36 -8.12
N LEU A 70 -17.78 15.12 -7.36
CA LEU A 70 -16.31 15.03 -7.41
C LEU A 70 -15.80 13.64 -7.06
N HIS A 71 -16.40 13.00 -6.04
CA HIS A 71 -16.07 11.62 -5.70
C HIS A 71 -16.43 10.62 -6.82
N ARG A 72 -17.59 10.79 -7.48
CA ARG A 72 -17.96 9.97 -8.65
C ARG A 72 -16.97 10.11 -9.79
N GLU A 73 -16.68 11.36 -10.16
CA GLU A 73 -15.75 11.69 -11.25
C GLU A 73 -14.36 11.11 -10.99
N ARG A 74 -13.87 11.17 -9.75
CA ARG A 74 -12.60 10.57 -9.33
C ARG A 74 -12.59 9.04 -9.44
N VAL A 75 -13.65 8.38 -8.96
CA VAL A 75 -13.78 6.92 -9.08
C VAL A 75 -13.84 6.51 -10.55
N ASP A 76 -14.59 7.24 -11.38
CA ASP A 76 -14.69 6.97 -12.82
C ASP A 76 -13.37 7.22 -13.54
N HIS A 77 -12.60 8.23 -13.12
CA HIS A 77 -11.25 8.46 -13.61
C HIS A 77 -10.32 7.27 -13.33
N TYR A 78 -10.31 6.75 -12.10
CA TYR A 78 -9.53 5.56 -11.76
C TYR A 78 -9.98 4.29 -12.50
N ARG A 79 -11.29 4.12 -12.74
CA ARG A 79 -11.79 3.02 -13.60
C ARG A 79 -11.24 3.09 -15.02
N ARG A 80 -11.17 4.29 -15.61
CA ARG A 80 -10.60 4.49 -16.95
C ARG A 80 -9.10 4.22 -16.98
N ILE A 81 -8.35 4.69 -15.99
CA ILE A 81 -6.91 4.39 -15.88
C ILE A 81 -6.71 2.88 -15.78
N TRP A 82 -7.41 2.22 -14.86
CA TRP A 82 -7.29 0.78 -14.67
C TRP A 82 -7.57 0.01 -15.97
N SER A 83 -8.63 0.39 -16.71
CA SER A 83 -8.94 -0.25 -17.98
C SER A 83 -7.77 -0.17 -18.98
N ARG A 84 -7.02 0.94 -19.01
CA ARG A 84 -5.87 1.11 -19.90
C ARG A 84 -4.65 0.34 -19.40
N LEU A 85 -4.39 0.38 -18.09
CA LEU A 85 -3.28 -0.37 -17.48
C LEU A 85 -3.44 -1.88 -17.67
N ARG A 86 -4.66 -2.41 -17.51
CA ARG A 86 -4.95 -3.82 -17.76
C ARG A 86 -4.71 -4.23 -19.22
N THR A 87 -4.93 -3.33 -20.18
CA THR A 87 -4.57 -3.58 -21.58
C THR A 87 -3.06 -3.61 -21.78
N ALA A 88 -2.31 -2.72 -21.12
CA ALA A 88 -0.85 -2.66 -21.19
C ALA A 88 -0.17 -3.84 -20.48
N ALA A 89 -0.75 -4.32 -19.38
CA ALA A 89 -0.25 -5.42 -18.56
C ALA A 89 -1.39 -6.35 -18.15
N PRO A 90 -1.75 -7.35 -18.97
CA PRO A 90 -2.86 -8.26 -18.70
C PRO A 90 -2.71 -9.08 -17.41
N GLY A 91 -1.48 -9.28 -16.94
CA GLY A 91 -1.20 -9.95 -15.67
C GLY A 91 -1.42 -9.07 -14.44
N ALA A 92 -1.48 -7.75 -14.59
CA ALA A 92 -1.68 -6.83 -13.47
C ALA A 92 -3.05 -7.04 -12.80
N SER A 93 -3.13 -6.69 -11.53
CA SER A 93 -4.38 -6.78 -10.75
C SER A 93 -4.53 -5.63 -9.78
N LEU A 94 -5.77 -5.31 -9.42
CA LEU A 94 -6.08 -4.28 -8.44
C LEU A 94 -5.98 -4.82 -7.01
N LEU A 95 -5.36 -4.04 -6.14
CA LEU A 95 -5.35 -4.27 -4.71
C LEU A 95 -6.27 -3.25 -4.01
N LYS A 96 -7.09 -3.74 -3.07
CA LYS A 96 -8.02 -2.93 -2.28
C LYS A 96 -9.03 -2.14 -3.12
N GLY A 97 -8.79 -0.86 -3.38
CA GLY A 97 -9.83 0.16 -3.37
C GLY A 97 -11.02 -0.09 -4.32
N MET A 98 -10.75 -0.33 -5.60
CA MET A 98 -11.78 -0.63 -6.59
C MET A 98 -12.35 -2.04 -6.47
N THR A 99 -11.52 -3.03 -6.09
CA THR A 99 -11.97 -4.41 -5.83
C THR A 99 -13.01 -4.43 -4.70
N ILE A 100 -12.75 -3.70 -3.60
CA ILE A 100 -13.67 -3.59 -2.47
C ILE A 100 -14.89 -2.74 -2.82
N ALA A 101 -14.73 -1.68 -3.62
CA ALA A 101 -15.85 -0.84 -4.05
C ALA A 101 -16.92 -1.64 -4.82
N GLY A 102 -16.55 -2.73 -5.49
CA GLY A 102 -17.49 -3.64 -6.15
C GLY A 102 -18.40 -4.43 -5.20
N LEU A 103 -18.09 -4.45 -3.89
CA LEU A 103 -18.91 -5.09 -2.85
C LEU A 103 -19.91 -4.12 -2.20
N TYR A 104 -19.85 -2.84 -2.53
CA TYR A 104 -20.82 -1.86 -2.05
C TYR A 104 -22.12 -1.98 -2.85
N PRO A 105 -23.29 -1.65 -2.26
CA PRO A 105 -24.55 -1.66 -2.99
C PRO A 105 -24.49 -0.76 -4.24
N PRO A 106 -25.25 -1.10 -5.30
CA PRO A 106 -25.38 -0.24 -6.47
C PRO A 106 -25.74 1.20 -6.08
N GLY A 107 -25.11 2.19 -6.74
CA GLY A 107 -25.31 3.62 -6.43
C GLY A 107 -24.51 4.15 -5.24
N VAL A 108 -24.09 3.29 -4.31
CA VAL A 108 -23.30 3.68 -3.13
C VAL A 108 -21.81 3.71 -3.45
N LEU A 109 -21.16 4.82 -3.11
CA LEU A 109 -19.75 5.05 -3.42
C LEU A 109 -18.84 4.67 -2.26
N ARG A 110 -17.73 4.01 -2.58
CA ARG A 110 -16.55 3.92 -1.73
C ARG A 110 -15.53 4.95 -2.21
N ALA A 111 -15.11 5.87 -1.34
CA ALA A 111 -14.12 6.89 -1.69
C ALA A 111 -12.78 6.26 -2.10
N ALA A 112 -12.22 6.68 -3.24
CA ALA A 112 -10.90 6.28 -3.73
C ALA A 112 -9.92 7.46 -3.67
N GLY A 113 -8.83 7.30 -2.93
CA GLY A 113 -7.75 8.30 -2.88
C GLY A 113 -6.75 8.10 -4.02
N ASP A 114 -6.44 6.83 -4.28
CA ASP A 114 -5.38 6.29 -5.12
C ASP A 114 -5.85 5.02 -5.86
N LEU A 115 -4.99 4.52 -6.76
CA LEU A 115 -5.13 3.24 -7.45
C LEU A 115 -3.90 2.36 -7.17
N ASP A 116 -4.08 1.29 -6.38
CA ASP A 116 -3.02 0.31 -6.10
C ASP A 116 -3.06 -0.84 -7.12
N VAL A 117 -1.99 -0.96 -7.91
CA VAL A 117 -1.85 -1.97 -8.96
C VAL A 117 -0.69 -2.91 -8.65
N VAL A 118 -1.00 -4.20 -8.57
CA VAL A 118 -0.03 -5.28 -8.35
C VAL A 118 0.35 -5.88 -9.68
N CYS A 119 1.64 -5.84 -9.97
CA CYS A 119 2.28 -6.36 -11.17
C CYS A 119 2.95 -7.72 -10.85
N PRO A 120 2.63 -8.80 -11.58
CA PRO A 120 3.25 -10.10 -11.36
C PRO A 120 4.76 -10.12 -11.58
N GLY A 121 5.24 -9.38 -12.58
CA GLY A 121 6.66 -9.26 -12.90
C GLY A 121 7.11 -7.83 -13.11
N HIS A 122 8.41 -7.67 -13.33
CA HIS A 122 9.00 -6.39 -13.73
C HIS A 122 8.46 -5.91 -15.08
N GLU A 123 8.23 -6.83 -16.02
CA GLU A 123 7.70 -6.49 -17.34
C GLU A 123 6.32 -5.82 -17.27
N ASP A 124 5.37 -6.41 -16.53
CA ASP A 124 4.05 -5.83 -16.28
C ASP A 124 4.16 -4.43 -15.64
N LEU A 125 5.04 -4.28 -14.65
CA LEU A 125 5.29 -3.01 -13.99
C LEU A 125 5.80 -1.96 -14.99
N TRP A 126 6.77 -2.31 -15.82
CA TRP A 126 7.33 -1.40 -16.81
C TRP A 126 6.35 -1.05 -17.93
N ASN A 127 5.50 -1.99 -18.35
CA ASN A 127 4.41 -1.71 -19.29
C ASN A 127 3.42 -0.69 -18.72
N CYS A 128 2.97 -0.88 -17.48
CA CYS A 128 2.10 0.07 -16.79
C CYS A 128 2.79 1.43 -16.61
N ALA A 129 4.03 1.45 -16.16
CA ALA A 129 4.78 2.67 -15.90
C ALA A 129 5.01 3.49 -17.18
N ARG A 130 5.40 2.85 -18.29
CA ARG A 130 5.51 3.51 -19.60
C ARG A 130 4.18 4.10 -20.05
N HIS A 131 3.07 3.38 -19.84
CA HIS A 131 1.75 3.89 -20.18
C HIS A 131 1.40 5.15 -19.38
N LEU A 132 1.66 5.16 -18.07
CA LEU A 132 1.42 6.32 -17.21
C LEU A 132 2.29 7.51 -17.65
N THR A 133 3.60 7.34 -17.80
CA THR A 133 4.49 8.42 -18.26
C THR A 133 4.09 8.96 -19.64
N ALA A 134 3.75 8.08 -20.60
CA ALA A 134 3.29 8.49 -21.92
C ALA A 134 1.95 9.24 -21.92
N THR A 135 1.18 9.15 -20.82
CA THR A 135 -0.11 9.84 -20.65
C THR A 135 -0.03 11.01 -19.66
N GLY A 136 1.18 11.51 -19.38
CA GLY A 136 1.41 12.73 -18.62
C GLY A 136 1.44 12.54 -17.10
N TRP A 137 1.66 11.32 -16.62
CA TRP A 137 1.87 11.08 -15.20
C TRP A 137 3.35 11.21 -14.82
N ASP A 138 3.58 11.87 -13.69
CA ASP A 138 4.92 12.07 -13.14
C ASP A 138 5.26 10.97 -12.13
N LEU A 139 6.48 10.45 -12.20
CA LEU A 139 7.00 9.53 -11.20
C LEU A 139 7.34 10.31 -9.93
N ALA A 140 6.55 10.11 -8.87
CA ALA A 140 6.69 10.79 -7.59
C ALA A 140 7.63 10.05 -6.63
N ALA A 141 7.65 8.72 -6.68
CA ALA A 141 8.53 7.90 -5.84
C ALA A 141 8.90 6.58 -6.53
N PHE A 142 10.12 6.10 -6.28
CA PHE A 142 10.59 4.81 -6.73
C PHE A 142 11.30 4.08 -5.59
N THR A 143 11.01 2.79 -5.41
CA THR A 143 11.58 1.98 -4.33
C THR A 143 12.01 0.62 -4.87
N VAL A 144 13.21 0.19 -4.46
CA VAL A 144 13.78 -1.11 -4.74
C VAL A 144 14.00 -1.85 -3.43
N SER A 145 13.34 -3.00 -3.29
CA SER A 145 13.37 -3.83 -2.11
C SER A 145 13.90 -5.23 -2.47
N PRO A 146 14.59 -5.91 -1.55
CA PRO A 146 15.01 -7.28 -1.79
C PRO A 146 13.79 -8.21 -1.82
N ALA A 147 13.83 -9.19 -2.72
CA ALA A 147 12.83 -10.25 -2.73
C ALA A 147 13.15 -11.31 -1.67
N ARG A 148 12.13 -12.01 -1.18
CA ARG A 148 12.29 -13.14 -0.25
C ARG A 148 12.45 -14.44 -1.05
N THR A 149 13.04 -15.44 -0.40
CA THR A 149 13.11 -16.79 -0.97
C THR A 149 11.70 -17.30 -1.32
N GLY A 150 11.51 -17.67 -2.58
CA GLY A 150 10.23 -18.17 -3.09
C GLY A 150 9.32 -17.10 -3.73
N ASP A 151 9.74 -15.84 -3.77
CA ASP A 151 9.05 -14.80 -4.53
C ASP A 151 9.35 -14.91 -6.03
N SER A 152 8.45 -14.42 -6.88
CA SER A 152 8.51 -14.57 -8.34
C SER A 152 9.45 -13.60 -9.06
N VAL A 153 10.09 -12.69 -8.33
CA VAL A 153 10.99 -11.65 -8.88
C VAL A 153 12.26 -11.58 -8.04
N PRO A 154 13.41 -11.17 -8.61
CA PRO A 154 14.66 -11.08 -7.86
C PRO A 154 14.72 -9.87 -6.91
N LEU A 155 13.94 -8.83 -7.21
CA LEU A 155 13.79 -7.60 -6.43
C LEU A 155 12.33 -7.17 -6.50
N HIS A 156 11.81 -6.66 -5.41
CA HIS A 156 10.53 -5.96 -5.41
C HIS A 156 10.73 -4.50 -5.77
N LEU A 157 9.86 -4.03 -6.65
CA LEU A 157 9.77 -2.66 -7.10
C LEU A 157 8.45 -2.05 -6.66
N GLY A 158 8.51 -0.79 -6.24
CA GLY A 158 7.38 0.11 -6.02
C GLY A 158 7.61 1.40 -6.79
N ALA A 159 6.59 1.87 -7.51
CA ALA A 159 6.61 3.14 -8.22
C ALA A 159 5.29 3.88 -8.01
N GLU A 160 5.35 5.10 -7.46
CA GLU A 160 4.18 5.95 -7.28
C GLU A 160 4.17 7.03 -8.37
N PHE A 161 3.05 7.12 -9.09
CA PHE A 161 2.81 8.11 -10.12
C PHE A 161 1.74 9.11 -9.66
N ARG A 162 1.92 10.39 -10.01
CA ARG A 162 0.97 11.45 -9.72
C ARG A 162 0.57 12.20 -10.98
N SER A 163 -0.67 12.67 -10.99
CA SER A 163 -1.19 13.59 -12.00
C SER A 163 -2.00 14.67 -11.27
N PRO A 164 -1.95 15.93 -11.71
CA PRO A 164 -2.86 16.96 -11.21
C PRO A 164 -4.31 16.49 -11.33
N ALA A 165 -5.11 16.78 -10.31
CA ALA A 165 -6.56 16.62 -10.36
C ALA A 165 -7.20 17.93 -10.83
N PRO A 166 -8.35 17.90 -11.54
CA PRO A 166 -9.05 19.13 -11.89
C PRO A 166 -9.56 19.84 -10.63
N GLU A 167 -9.50 21.17 -10.65
CA GLU A 167 -10.15 22.02 -9.64
C GLU A 167 -11.65 21.66 -9.54
N PRO A 168 -12.24 21.58 -8.33
CA PRO A 168 -11.70 21.98 -7.02
C PRO A 168 -11.10 20.80 -6.21
N SER A 169 -10.66 19.70 -6.83
CA SER A 169 -10.11 18.55 -6.10
C SER A 169 -8.77 18.92 -5.44
N PRO A 170 -8.66 18.91 -4.09
CA PRO A 170 -7.43 19.33 -3.43
C PRO A 170 -6.29 18.31 -3.58
N ASP A 171 -6.63 17.03 -3.75
CA ASP A 171 -5.65 15.95 -3.82
C ASP A 171 -5.35 15.56 -5.28
N PRO A 172 -4.06 15.44 -5.67
CA PRO A 172 -3.69 14.93 -6.99
C PRO A 172 -4.17 13.50 -7.17
N TYR A 173 -4.37 13.06 -8.40
CA TYR A 173 -4.55 11.62 -8.66
C TYR A 173 -3.23 10.89 -8.40
N ALA A 174 -3.33 9.67 -7.87
CA ALA A 174 -2.19 8.84 -7.54
C ALA A 174 -2.40 7.39 -8.01
N VAL A 175 -1.37 6.79 -8.59
CA VAL A 175 -1.33 5.39 -9.01
C VAL A 175 -0.06 4.75 -8.47
N GLY A 176 -0.20 3.73 -7.62
CA GLY A 176 0.91 2.93 -7.13
C GLY A 176 1.06 1.65 -7.93
N LEU A 177 2.26 1.37 -8.46
CA LEU A 177 2.62 0.12 -9.13
C LEU A 177 3.57 -0.68 -8.24
N PHE A 178 3.23 -1.91 -7.91
CA PHE A 178 4.01 -2.73 -6.98
C PHE A 178 4.17 -4.17 -7.46
N THR A 179 5.31 -4.79 -7.17
CA THR A 179 5.53 -6.25 -7.40
C THR A 179 5.39 -7.11 -6.15
N ALA A 180 5.19 -6.48 -5.00
CA ALA A 180 4.81 -7.08 -3.72
C ALA A 180 3.62 -6.30 -3.15
N GLU A 181 2.67 -7.02 -2.57
CA GLU A 181 1.37 -6.46 -2.17
C GLU A 181 1.40 -5.86 -0.76
N ILE A 182 2.28 -6.36 0.12
CA ILE A 182 2.20 -6.06 1.55
C ILE A 182 3.53 -5.52 2.08
N VAL A 183 3.51 -4.29 2.58
CA VAL A 183 4.57 -3.75 3.44
C VAL A 183 4.08 -3.86 4.89
N THR A 184 4.72 -4.70 5.69
CA THR A 184 4.39 -4.84 7.12
C THR A 184 5.29 -4.01 8.02
N GLU A 185 6.34 -3.39 7.48
CA GLU A 185 7.28 -2.58 8.22
C GLU A 185 8.12 -1.81 7.20
N VAL A 186 8.32 -0.50 7.42
CA VAL A 186 9.11 0.35 6.53
C VAL A 186 10.53 -0.21 6.31
N HIS A 187 11.06 -0.90 7.32
CA HIS A 187 12.42 -1.42 7.33
C HIS A 187 12.54 -2.92 7.03
N ALA A 188 11.47 -3.57 6.58
CA ALA A 188 11.49 -4.98 6.22
C ALA A 188 11.23 -5.15 4.73
N PRO A 189 11.73 -6.24 4.12
CA PRO A 189 11.33 -6.59 2.76
C PRO A 189 9.81 -6.72 2.69
N ALA A 190 9.23 -6.13 1.65
CA ALA A 190 7.83 -6.33 1.31
C ALA A 190 7.53 -7.83 1.14
N TRP A 191 6.26 -8.19 1.26
CA TRP A 191 5.79 -9.55 1.08
C TRP A 191 5.01 -9.66 -0.21
N GLN A 192 5.46 -10.59 -1.05
CA GLN A 192 4.62 -11.15 -2.07
C GLN A 192 3.65 -12.16 -1.44
N LEU A 193 2.35 -11.97 -1.67
CA LEU A 193 1.32 -12.93 -1.28
C LEU A 193 1.41 -14.21 -2.11
N THR A 194 0.58 -15.20 -1.77
CA THR A 194 0.54 -16.47 -2.52
C THR A 194 0.22 -16.22 -4.00
N ARG A 195 1.06 -16.74 -4.91
CA ARG A 195 0.90 -16.61 -6.36
C ARG A 195 0.72 -17.97 -7.07
N PRO A 196 -0.10 -18.02 -8.15
CA PRO A 196 -1.05 -16.97 -8.55
C PRO A 196 -2.09 -16.74 -7.45
N SER A 197 -2.57 -15.50 -7.29
CA SER A 197 -3.63 -15.23 -6.32
C SER A 197 -4.86 -16.00 -6.74
N ARG A 198 -5.39 -16.84 -5.84
CA ARG A 198 -6.60 -17.63 -6.09
C ARG A 198 -7.86 -16.87 -5.67
N SER A 199 -7.71 -15.79 -4.92
CA SER A 199 -8.78 -14.91 -4.47
C SER A 199 -8.27 -13.48 -4.29
N ALA A 200 -8.73 -12.57 -5.15
CA ALA A 200 -8.44 -11.14 -5.03
C ALA A 200 -8.99 -10.55 -3.71
N LEU A 201 -10.13 -11.06 -3.23
CA LEU A 201 -10.73 -10.63 -1.98
C LEU A 201 -9.86 -11.01 -0.77
N ALA A 202 -9.28 -12.21 -0.77
CA ALA A 202 -8.35 -12.62 0.29
C ALA A 202 -7.11 -11.71 0.33
N ALA A 203 -6.54 -11.39 -0.84
CA ALA A 203 -5.41 -10.46 -0.93
C ALA A 203 -5.78 -9.06 -0.41
N CYS A 204 -6.97 -8.53 -0.76
CA CYS A 204 -7.47 -7.26 -0.25
C CYS A 204 -7.66 -7.29 1.28
N ALA A 205 -8.17 -8.40 1.83
CA ALA A 205 -8.34 -8.54 3.27
C ALA A 205 -7.00 -8.53 4.01
N VAL A 206 -5.98 -9.21 3.49
CA VAL A 206 -4.62 -9.17 4.06
C VAL A 206 -4.02 -7.77 3.96
N ALA A 207 -4.20 -7.09 2.83
CA ALA A 207 -3.72 -5.72 2.64
C ALA A 207 -4.36 -4.72 3.62
N LEU A 208 -5.68 -4.79 3.83
CA LEU A 208 -6.36 -3.95 4.83
C LEU A 208 -5.84 -4.21 6.25
N VAL A 209 -5.60 -5.47 6.60
CA VAL A 209 -5.04 -5.83 7.91
C VAL A 209 -3.62 -5.27 8.05
N ALA A 210 -2.85 -5.25 6.96
CA ALA A 210 -1.49 -4.71 6.95
C ALA A 210 -1.45 -3.19 7.13
N GLU A 211 -2.47 -2.44 6.71
CA GLU A 211 -2.53 -0.98 6.92
C GLU A 211 -2.43 -0.59 8.40
N ARG A 212 -2.67 -1.54 9.32
CA ARG A 212 -2.45 -1.34 10.76
C ARG A 212 -1.03 -0.91 11.11
N TRP A 213 -0.04 -1.25 10.28
CA TRP A 213 1.35 -0.85 10.48
C TRP A 213 1.60 0.62 10.21
N GLU A 214 0.85 1.21 9.30
CA GLU A 214 0.96 2.63 8.97
C GLU A 214 0.11 3.49 9.91
N ARG A 215 -1.03 2.96 10.37
CA ARG A 215 -2.02 3.74 11.13
C ARG A 215 -3.01 2.84 11.88
N PRO A 216 -3.71 3.34 12.91
CA PRO A 216 -4.86 2.64 13.48
C PRO A 216 -5.94 2.34 12.42
N PHE A 217 -6.72 1.27 12.64
CA PHE A 217 -7.87 0.94 11.79
C PHE A 217 -8.91 2.08 11.81
N ARG A 218 -9.30 2.52 10.61
CA ARG A 218 -10.38 3.49 10.39
C ARG A 218 -11.72 2.79 10.35
N SER A 219 -12.79 3.54 10.55
CA SER A 219 -14.16 3.01 10.41
C SER A 219 -14.41 2.38 9.04
N ARG A 220 -13.91 3.00 7.97
CA ARG A 220 -14.00 2.44 6.62
C ARG A 220 -13.25 1.11 6.47
N ASP A 221 -12.06 0.97 7.07
CA ASP A 221 -11.27 -0.27 6.95
C ASP A 221 -12.03 -1.46 7.58
N LEU A 222 -12.73 -1.21 8.69
CA LEU A 222 -13.54 -2.24 9.37
C LEU A 222 -14.79 -2.60 8.55
N LEU A 223 -15.45 -1.63 7.91
CA LEU A 223 -16.56 -1.88 6.99
C LEU A 223 -16.10 -2.68 5.77
N ASP A 224 -15.04 -2.23 5.11
CA ASP A 224 -14.42 -2.89 3.97
C ASP A 224 -14.04 -4.33 4.31
N LEU A 225 -13.41 -4.55 5.46
CA LEU A 225 -13.03 -5.88 5.92
C LEU A 225 -14.28 -6.74 6.17
N ALA A 226 -15.34 -6.20 6.80
CA ALA A 226 -16.57 -6.96 7.00
C ALA A 226 -17.19 -7.45 5.69
N LEU A 227 -17.27 -6.56 4.69
CA LEU A 227 -17.78 -6.89 3.35
C LEU A 227 -16.92 -7.95 2.66
N LEU A 228 -15.59 -7.80 2.71
CA LEU A 228 -14.68 -8.80 2.15
C LEU A 228 -14.93 -10.17 2.75
N LEU A 229 -15.02 -10.27 4.08
CA LEU A 229 -15.20 -11.55 4.78
C LEU A 229 -16.53 -12.22 4.48
N GLN A 230 -17.60 -11.46 4.18
CA GLN A 230 -18.88 -12.03 3.76
C GLN A 230 -18.84 -12.65 2.37
N HIS A 231 -17.97 -12.13 1.50
CA HIS A 231 -17.88 -12.54 0.10
C HIS A 231 -16.73 -13.51 -0.16
N LEU A 232 -16.00 -13.95 0.87
CA LEU A 232 -14.98 -14.98 0.73
C LEU A 232 -15.60 -16.36 0.58
N ASP A 233 -15.21 -17.06 -0.48
CA ASP A 233 -15.44 -18.49 -0.63
C ASP A 233 -14.39 -19.31 0.15
N ASP A 234 -14.55 -20.65 0.17
CA ASP A 234 -13.61 -21.54 0.86
C ASP A 234 -12.16 -21.40 0.37
N THR A 235 -11.97 -21.13 -0.92
CA THR A 235 -10.64 -20.92 -1.48
C THR A 235 -10.03 -19.63 -0.95
N GLY A 236 -10.80 -18.54 -0.91
CA GLY A 236 -10.44 -17.28 -0.31
C GLY A 236 -10.12 -17.39 1.18
N VAL A 237 -10.92 -18.13 1.96
CA VAL A 237 -10.66 -18.37 3.39
C VAL A 237 -9.34 -19.11 3.60
N ARG A 238 -9.07 -20.16 2.81
CA ARG A 238 -7.80 -20.89 2.86
C ARG A 238 -6.60 -20.01 2.49
N GLN A 239 -6.74 -19.19 1.45
CA GLN A 239 -5.70 -18.27 1.03
C GLN A 239 -5.45 -17.19 2.09
N LEU A 240 -6.49 -16.54 2.60
CA LEU A 240 -6.39 -15.55 3.68
C LEU A 240 -5.62 -16.09 4.89
N ARG A 241 -5.96 -17.30 5.35
CA ARG A 241 -5.25 -17.97 6.45
C ARG A 241 -3.75 -18.18 6.14
N THR A 242 -3.45 -18.61 4.92
CA THR A 242 -2.08 -18.88 4.46
C THR A 242 -1.27 -17.59 4.40
N ASP A 243 -1.84 -16.55 3.82
CA ASP A 243 -1.20 -15.25 3.65
C ASP A 243 -1.02 -14.52 5.00
N LEU A 244 -1.99 -14.61 5.94
CA LEU A 244 -1.82 -14.12 7.32
C LEU A 244 -0.70 -14.84 8.07
N ALA A 245 -0.53 -16.15 7.85
CA ALA A 245 0.56 -16.92 8.45
C ALA A 245 1.91 -16.56 7.84
N ARG A 246 1.98 -16.41 6.51
CA ARG A 246 3.19 -16.01 5.78
C ARG A 246 3.67 -14.63 6.21
N THR A 247 2.77 -13.64 6.21
CA THR A 247 3.08 -12.24 6.58
C THR A 247 3.18 -12.02 8.09
N GLY A 248 2.76 -12.99 8.89
CA GLY A 248 2.73 -12.88 10.34
C GLY A 248 1.69 -11.88 10.87
N LEU A 249 0.65 -11.53 10.11
CA LEU A 249 -0.36 -10.50 10.44
C LEU A 249 -1.48 -10.96 11.41
N TRP A 250 -1.30 -12.11 12.08
CA TRP A 250 -2.26 -12.62 13.05
C TRP A 250 -2.57 -11.67 14.23
N PRO A 251 -1.62 -10.89 14.78
CA PRO A 251 -1.93 -9.92 15.83
C PRO A 251 -2.91 -8.83 15.36
N GLU A 252 -2.67 -8.26 14.19
CA GLU A 252 -3.45 -7.18 13.58
C GLU A 252 -4.82 -7.69 13.14
N TRP A 253 -4.88 -8.90 12.58
CA TRP A 253 -6.13 -9.60 12.30
C TRP A 253 -7.02 -9.70 13.54
N ARG A 254 -6.45 -10.09 14.68
CA ARG A 254 -7.21 -10.16 15.94
C ARG A 254 -7.66 -8.80 16.45
N GLU A 255 -6.87 -7.76 16.22
CA GLU A 255 -7.24 -6.39 16.58
C GLU A 255 -8.43 -5.92 15.74
N ALA A 256 -8.39 -6.15 14.42
CA ALA A 256 -9.51 -5.86 13.52
C ALA A 256 -10.78 -6.61 13.94
N LEU A 257 -10.69 -7.91 14.20
CA LEU A 257 -11.85 -8.70 14.64
C LEU A 257 -12.43 -8.23 15.98
N ARG A 258 -11.59 -7.80 16.94
CA ARG A 258 -12.09 -7.20 18.19
C ARG A 258 -12.74 -5.84 17.95
N ALA A 259 -12.22 -5.04 17.03
CA ALA A 259 -12.83 -3.77 16.65
C ALA A 259 -14.20 -3.98 16.01
N MET A 260 -14.34 -4.94 15.09
CA MET A 260 -15.62 -5.34 14.51
C MET A 260 -16.61 -5.87 15.58
N ALA A 261 -16.15 -6.71 16.51
CA ALA A 261 -17.00 -7.24 17.57
C ALA A 261 -17.53 -6.13 18.51
N ARG A 262 -16.75 -5.08 18.77
CA ARG A 262 -17.21 -3.90 19.54
C ARG A 262 -18.31 -3.12 18.82
N LEU A 263 -18.39 -3.22 17.49
CA LEU A 263 -19.47 -2.66 16.68
C LEU A 263 -20.69 -3.60 16.59
N GLY A 264 -20.67 -4.72 17.33
CA GLY A 264 -21.71 -5.74 17.28
C GLY A 264 -21.64 -6.65 16.05
N TRP A 265 -20.61 -6.53 15.21
CA TRP A 265 -20.49 -7.33 13.99
C TRP A 265 -19.82 -8.67 14.25
N ARG A 266 -20.43 -9.73 13.72
CA ARG A 266 -19.88 -11.09 13.74
C ARG A 266 -19.52 -11.49 12.32
N PRO A 267 -18.23 -11.51 11.96
CA PRO A 267 -17.81 -11.84 10.60
C PRO A 267 -18.22 -13.27 10.24
N ALA A 268 -18.60 -13.48 8.98
CA ALA A 268 -18.94 -14.80 8.45
C ALA A 268 -17.77 -15.79 8.54
N VAL A 269 -16.53 -15.29 8.39
CA VAL A 269 -15.32 -16.10 8.45
C VAL A 269 -14.72 -16.08 9.85
N THR A 270 -14.67 -17.25 10.47
CA THR A 270 -13.89 -17.48 11.70
C THR A 270 -12.68 -18.36 11.40
N LEU A 271 -11.48 -17.80 11.56
CA LEU A 271 -10.24 -18.57 11.37
C LEU A 271 -9.83 -19.26 12.69
N PRO A 272 -9.46 -20.55 12.67
CA PRO A 272 -9.04 -21.25 13.87
C PRO A 272 -7.67 -20.76 14.37
N HIS A 273 -7.41 -20.94 15.67
CA HIS A 273 -6.09 -20.75 16.30
C HIS A 273 -5.46 -19.35 16.26
N THR A 274 -6.27 -18.29 16.08
CA THR A 274 -5.78 -16.90 16.02
C THR A 274 -4.89 -16.51 17.20
N ARG A 275 -5.19 -16.93 18.44
CA ARG A 275 -4.41 -16.55 19.63
C ARG A 275 -2.98 -17.10 19.61
N ARG A 276 -2.82 -18.41 19.38
CA ARG A 276 -1.49 -19.05 19.33
C ARG A 276 -0.68 -18.52 18.15
N ALA A 277 -1.30 -18.36 16.99
CA ALA A 277 -0.66 -17.79 15.81
C ALA A 277 -0.19 -16.35 16.04
N ALA A 278 -1.00 -15.52 16.70
CA ALA A 278 -0.62 -14.15 17.06
C ALA A 278 0.55 -14.10 18.07
N VAL A 279 0.58 -14.99 19.06
CA VAL A 279 1.71 -15.07 20.01
C VAL A 279 2.98 -15.48 19.27
N ARG A 280 2.93 -16.53 18.44
CA ARG A 280 4.06 -16.96 17.62
C ARG A 280 4.57 -15.84 16.71
N ALA A 281 3.66 -15.13 16.03
CA ALA A 281 4.03 -14.01 15.17
C ALA A 281 4.76 -12.90 15.95
N ARG A 282 4.28 -12.55 17.14
CA ARG A 282 4.95 -11.56 18.01
C ARG A 282 6.34 -12.01 18.45
N LEU A 283 6.50 -13.27 18.84
CA LEU A 283 7.80 -13.82 19.23
C LEU A 283 8.79 -13.81 18.06
N LEU A 284 8.36 -14.22 16.87
CA LEU A 284 9.18 -14.16 15.67
C LEU A 284 9.57 -12.72 15.31
N ARG A 285 8.64 -11.77 15.41
CA ARG A 285 8.94 -10.34 15.19
C ARG A 285 9.94 -9.82 16.21
N ALA A 286 9.78 -10.13 17.49
CA ALA A 286 10.73 -9.72 18.53
C ALA A 286 12.12 -10.30 18.25
N ALA A 287 12.23 -11.59 17.93
CA ALA A 287 13.49 -12.21 17.55
C ALA A 287 14.12 -11.55 16.31
N HIS A 288 13.33 -11.26 15.27
CA HIS A 288 13.81 -10.58 14.07
C HIS A 288 14.20 -9.12 14.33
N ALA A 289 13.51 -8.42 15.23
CA ALA A 289 13.88 -7.06 15.63
C ALA A 289 15.23 -7.09 16.35
N THR A 290 15.41 -7.96 17.34
CA THR A 290 16.68 -8.13 18.06
C THR A 290 17.83 -8.50 17.11
N ALA A 291 17.60 -9.44 16.18
CA ALA A 291 18.60 -9.84 15.20
C ALA A 291 18.94 -8.75 14.17
N ARG A 292 18.06 -7.76 13.96
CA ARG A 292 18.34 -6.61 13.10
C ARG A 292 19.22 -5.58 13.81
N TRP A 293 18.94 -5.31 15.08
CA TRP A 293 19.75 -4.41 15.89
C TRP A 293 21.15 -4.97 16.22
N SER A 294 21.32 -6.28 16.20
CA SER A 294 22.64 -6.91 16.37
C SER A 294 23.52 -6.86 15.11
N SER A 295 22.97 -6.45 13.95
CA SER A 295 23.75 -6.33 12.72
C SER A 295 24.43 -4.96 12.64
N PRO A 296 25.77 -4.89 12.59
CA PRO A 296 26.49 -3.63 12.47
C PRO A 296 26.20 -2.90 11.16
N VAL A 297 25.66 -3.61 10.17
CA VAL A 297 25.25 -3.07 8.87
C VAL A 297 23.82 -2.50 8.92
N ARG A 298 22.89 -3.21 9.58
CA ARG A 298 21.48 -2.78 9.55
C ARG A 298 21.20 -1.64 10.52
N ALA A 299 21.78 -1.65 11.72
CA ALA A 299 21.44 -0.67 12.75
C ALA A 299 21.65 0.80 12.30
N PRO A 300 22.79 1.19 11.68
CA PRO A 300 22.96 2.56 11.17
C PRO A 300 21.95 2.92 10.08
N ALA A 301 21.63 1.98 9.20
CA ALA A 301 20.69 2.22 8.11
C ALA A 301 19.23 2.34 8.58
N LEU A 302 18.84 1.62 9.64
CA LEU A 302 17.54 1.80 10.29
C LEU A 302 17.40 3.21 10.85
N VAL A 303 18.45 3.72 11.50
CA VAL A 303 18.49 5.11 12.00
C VAL A 303 18.43 6.11 10.84
N ALA A 304 19.11 5.84 9.72
CA ALA A 304 19.04 6.68 8.52
C ALA A 304 17.63 6.73 7.92
N GLN A 305 16.93 5.60 7.86
CA GLN A 305 15.58 5.51 7.29
C GLN A 305 14.53 6.24 8.14
N ALA A 306 14.72 6.34 9.46
CA ALA A 306 13.84 7.13 10.32
C ALA A 306 13.78 8.63 9.91
N GLY A 307 14.80 9.13 9.20
CA GLY A 307 14.80 10.51 8.72
C GLY A 307 13.93 10.78 7.49
N ILE A 308 13.53 9.74 6.76
CA ILE A 308 12.71 9.88 5.54
C ILE A 308 11.29 10.35 5.86
N GLU A 309 10.80 10.07 7.07
CA GLU A 309 9.47 10.47 7.53
C GLU A 309 9.38 11.94 7.97
N GLY A 310 10.39 12.76 7.68
CA GLY A 310 10.39 14.20 7.95
C GLY A 310 10.77 14.59 9.38
N GLU A 311 11.06 13.61 10.25
CA GLU A 311 11.51 13.83 11.64
C GLU A 311 13.04 13.71 11.79
N GLY A 312 13.76 13.49 10.69
CA GLY A 312 15.20 13.28 10.67
C GLY A 312 15.99 14.55 10.93
N GLY A 313 16.25 14.86 12.20
CA GLY A 313 17.28 15.84 12.56
C GLY A 313 18.68 15.40 12.11
N ARG A 314 19.70 16.19 12.46
CA ARG A 314 21.13 15.96 12.09
C ARG A 314 21.66 14.54 12.32
N ILE A 315 21.09 13.80 13.26
CA ILE A 315 21.47 12.41 13.55
C ILE A 315 21.11 11.49 12.38
N ALA A 316 19.93 11.64 11.78
CA ALA A 316 19.51 10.82 10.64
C ALA A 316 20.34 11.13 9.39
N GLU A 317 20.71 12.40 9.18
CA GLU A 317 21.63 12.80 8.11
C GLU A 317 23.02 12.17 8.28
N LEU A 318 23.58 12.23 9.49
CA LEU A 318 24.88 11.61 9.80
C LEU A 318 24.83 10.09 9.68
N ALA A 319 23.74 9.46 10.11
CA ALA A 319 23.53 8.03 9.93
C ALA A 319 23.39 7.64 8.45
N SER A 320 22.71 8.47 7.64
CA SER A 320 22.62 8.29 6.18
C SER A 320 24.00 8.38 5.53
N ASP A 321 24.79 9.39 5.88
CA ASP A 321 26.17 9.56 5.39
C ASP A 321 27.05 8.37 5.78
N LEU A 322 26.97 7.93 7.05
CA LEU A 322 27.73 6.77 7.53
C LEU A 322 27.29 5.46 6.86
N ALA A 323 25.99 5.22 6.72
CA ALA A 323 25.47 4.03 6.07
C ALA A 323 25.88 3.99 4.60
N HIS A 324 25.76 5.12 3.89
CA HIS A 324 26.11 5.18 2.47
C HIS A 324 27.62 5.09 2.23
N ARG A 325 28.45 5.78 3.03
CA ARG A 325 29.91 5.78 2.86
C ARG A 325 30.60 4.54 3.41
N GLY A 326 30.17 4.06 4.58
CA GLY A 326 30.83 2.97 5.29
C GLY A 326 30.35 1.58 4.84
N ILE A 327 29.06 1.44 4.52
CA ILE A 327 28.46 0.15 4.17
C ILE A 327 28.25 0.04 2.67
N GLY A 328 27.68 1.08 2.05
CA GLY A 328 27.34 1.11 0.62
C GLY A 328 25.96 0.48 0.32
N ALA A 329 25.26 1.10 -0.62
CA ALA A 329 23.87 0.77 -0.96
C ALA A 329 23.66 -0.71 -1.36
N ARG A 330 24.58 -1.32 -2.13
CA ARG A 330 24.47 -2.74 -2.50
C ARG A 330 24.45 -3.67 -1.30
N ARG A 331 25.30 -3.41 -0.30
CA ARG A 331 25.34 -4.21 0.93
C ARG A 331 24.09 -3.99 1.78
N LEU A 332 23.54 -2.78 1.80
CA LEU A 332 22.26 -2.49 2.45
C LEU A 332 21.10 -3.26 1.81
N LEU A 333 21.01 -3.24 0.48
CA LEU A 333 20.01 -4.00 -0.27
C LEU A 333 20.17 -5.51 -0.03
N GLY A 334 21.39 -6.03 -0.11
CA GLY A 334 21.70 -7.44 0.20
C GLY A 334 21.43 -7.80 1.66
N ALA A 335 21.50 -6.82 2.58
CA ALA A 335 21.12 -6.98 3.97
C ALA A 335 19.61 -6.93 4.20
N GLY A 336 18.76 -6.86 3.17
CA GLY A 336 17.31 -6.93 3.34
C GLY A 336 16.62 -5.58 3.50
N LEU A 337 17.32 -4.46 3.28
CA LEU A 337 16.74 -3.13 3.45
C LEU A 337 16.20 -2.57 2.12
N PRO A 338 15.03 -1.93 2.12
CA PRO A 338 14.55 -1.21 0.95
C PRO A 338 15.41 0.03 0.70
N LEU A 339 15.60 0.37 -0.57
CA LEU A 339 16.27 1.59 -1.00
C LEU A 339 15.31 2.43 -1.85
N PHE A 340 15.44 3.74 -1.71
CA PHE A 340 14.62 4.73 -2.40
C PHE A 340 15.42 5.31 -3.57
N GLY A 341 14.78 5.45 -4.72
CA GLY A 341 15.38 5.98 -5.93
C GLY A 341 15.29 7.49 -5.98
N VAL A 342 16.43 8.15 -6.13
CA VAL A 342 16.52 9.59 -6.41
C VAL A 342 16.96 9.74 -7.87
N PRO A 343 16.19 10.48 -8.71
CA PRO A 343 16.53 10.64 -10.13
C PRO A 343 17.94 11.20 -10.33
N VAL A 344 18.68 10.63 -11.29
CA VAL A 344 20.04 11.05 -11.67
C VAL A 344 20.00 11.68 -13.06
N ASP A 345 19.45 10.95 -14.03
CA ASP A 345 19.31 11.36 -15.43
C ASP A 345 18.14 10.62 -16.10
N ASP A 346 17.84 11.03 -17.33
CA ASP A 346 16.80 10.45 -18.17
C ASP A 346 17.30 9.27 -19.02
N GLU A 347 18.47 8.69 -18.72
CA GLU A 347 18.98 7.52 -19.46
C GLU A 347 18.08 6.31 -19.19
N ARG A 348 17.48 5.78 -20.25
CA ARG A 348 16.53 4.65 -20.17
C ARG A 348 17.18 3.38 -20.68
N THR A 349 16.85 2.28 -20.03
CA THR A 349 17.26 0.94 -20.44
C THR A 349 16.04 0.02 -20.56
N ASP A 350 16.15 -1.07 -21.30
CA ASP A 350 14.99 -1.97 -21.52
C ASP A 350 14.53 -2.73 -20.26
N ARG A 351 15.40 -2.86 -19.27
CA ARG A 351 15.18 -3.63 -18.04
C ARG A 351 15.95 -3.04 -16.87
N LEU A 352 15.53 -3.36 -15.65
CA LEU A 352 16.27 -3.00 -14.44
C LEU A 352 17.70 -3.56 -14.49
N ARG A 353 18.69 -2.70 -14.31
CA ARG A 353 20.09 -3.07 -14.07
C ARG A 353 20.62 -2.28 -12.88
N LEU A 354 21.36 -2.96 -12.00
CA LEU A 354 21.97 -2.35 -10.83
C LEU A 354 23.48 -2.24 -11.04
N HIS A 355 23.98 -1.00 -11.12
CA HIS A 355 25.38 -0.68 -11.37
C HIS A 355 26.03 -0.08 -10.13
N ASP A 356 27.24 -0.54 -9.81
CA ASP A 356 28.06 0.13 -8.81
C ASP A 356 28.83 1.28 -9.49
N VAL A 357 28.63 2.50 -9.01
CA VAL A 357 29.34 3.69 -9.44
C VAL A 357 30.14 4.20 -8.25
N GLY A 358 31.41 3.78 -8.18
CA GLY A 358 32.22 3.96 -6.98
C GLY A 358 31.57 3.24 -5.78
N ARG A 359 31.08 4.02 -4.81
CA ARG A 359 30.37 3.52 -3.60
C ARG A 359 28.85 3.55 -3.73
N HIS A 360 28.35 4.09 -4.84
CA HIS A 360 26.93 4.30 -5.09
C HIS A 360 26.33 3.13 -5.85
N LEU A 361 25.04 2.89 -5.64
CA LEU A 361 24.27 1.92 -6.41
C LEU A 361 23.27 2.69 -7.28
N VAL A 362 23.39 2.56 -8.58
CA VAL A 362 22.49 3.18 -9.56
C VAL A 362 21.59 2.11 -10.16
N ALA A 363 20.28 2.31 -10.09
CA ALA A 363 19.29 1.54 -10.81
C ALA A 363 18.99 2.21 -12.15
N ARG A 364 19.45 1.59 -13.24
CA ARG A 364 19.04 1.96 -14.59
C ARG A 364 17.77 1.19 -14.95
N THR A 365 16.74 1.90 -15.42
CA THR A 365 15.41 1.34 -15.64
C THR A 365 14.79 1.86 -16.94
N PRO A 366 13.63 1.34 -17.35
CA PRO A 366 12.85 1.93 -18.44
C PRO A 366 12.30 3.34 -18.17
N LEU A 367 12.37 3.83 -16.93
CA LEU A 367 11.88 5.15 -16.55
C LEU A 367 12.99 6.20 -16.42
N GLY A 368 14.25 5.78 -16.41
CA GLY A 368 15.40 6.64 -16.13
C GLY A 368 16.42 5.95 -15.20
N SER A 369 17.42 6.71 -14.77
CA SER A 369 18.43 6.28 -13.82
C SER A 369 18.15 6.85 -12.42
N PHE A 370 18.29 6.01 -11.40
CA PHE A 370 18.03 6.37 -10.01
C PHE A 370 19.19 5.99 -9.12
N LEU A 371 19.71 6.95 -8.35
CA LEU A 371 20.61 6.69 -7.24
C LEU A 371 19.79 6.04 -6.11
N LEU A 372 20.15 4.83 -5.72
CA LEU A 372 19.49 4.11 -4.64
C LEU A 372 20.09 4.50 -3.29
N VAL A 373 19.26 5.04 -2.40
CA VAL A 373 19.66 5.52 -1.07
C VAL A 373 18.77 4.95 0.03
N SER A 374 19.30 4.82 1.24
CA SER A 374 18.53 4.41 2.44
C SER A 374 18.01 5.60 3.26
N GLY A 375 18.10 6.83 2.73
CA GLY A 375 17.87 8.06 3.48
C GLY A 375 17.92 9.28 2.57
N ALA A 376 18.17 10.46 3.14
CA ALA A 376 18.41 11.65 2.34
C ALA A 376 19.66 11.49 1.45
N ALA A 377 19.54 11.88 0.18
CA ALA A 377 20.64 11.91 -0.77
C ALA A 377 21.30 13.29 -0.78
N ARG A 378 22.64 13.32 -0.78
CA ARG A 378 23.41 14.55 -0.95
C ARG A 378 23.59 14.88 -2.42
N ARG A 379 23.61 16.18 -2.76
CA ARG A 379 23.83 16.64 -4.14
C ARG A 379 25.12 16.07 -4.74
N GLU A 380 26.21 16.06 -3.96
CA GLU A 380 27.51 15.51 -4.37
C GLU A 380 27.43 14.04 -4.85
N TRP A 381 26.56 13.22 -4.25
CA TRP A 381 26.39 11.82 -4.64
C TRP A 381 25.65 11.68 -5.97
N LEU A 382 24.73 12.61 -6.26
CA LEU A 382 24.02 12.64 -7.55
C LEU A 382 24.98 13.04 -8.66
N ASP A 383 25.85 14.02 -8.39
CA ASP A 383 26.85 14.48 -9.35
C ASP A 383 27.89 13.37 -9.63
N GLU A 384 28.37 12.66 -8.59
CA GLU A 384 29.25 11.49 -8.70
C GLU A 384 28.58 10.36 -9.52
N ALA A 385 27.30 10.06 -9.24
CA ALA A 385 26.54 9.03 -9.94
C ALA A 385 26.32 9.37 -11.43
N ALA A 386 25.99 10.62 -11.73
CA ALA A 386 25.78 11.10 -13.11
C ALA A 386 27.08 11.08 -13.93
N ALA A 387 28.22 11.43 -13.32
CA ALA A 387 29.52 11.41 -13.98
C ALA A 387 30.00 9.99 -14.30
N GLY A 388 29.87 9.06 -13.35
CA GLY A 388 30.33 7.68 -13.53
C GLY A 388 29.52 6.87 -14.54
N GLY A 389 28.25 7.23 -14.78
CA GLY A 389 27.43 6.61 -15.81
C GLY A 389 27.95 6.81 -17.23
N ARG A 390 28.54 7.98 -17.53
CA ARG A 390 29.07 8.33 -18.86
C ARG A 390 30.39 7.64 -19.16
N ALA A 391 31.24 7.45 -18.15
CA ALA A 391 32.56 6.85 -18.31
C ALA A 391 32.52 5.33 -18.56
N ALA A 392 31.46 4.63 -18.12
CA ALA A 392 31.31 3.20 -18.31
C ALA A 392 30.81 2.81 -19.72
N GLU A 393 30.34 3.78 -20.51
CA GLU A 393 29.77 3.57 -21.85
C GLU A 393 30.70 3.97 -23.00
N GLU A 394 31.92 4.43 -22.71
CA GLU A 394 32.97 4.45 -23.74
C GLU A 394 33.55 3.03 -23.83
N PRO A 395 33.15 2.20 -24.82
CA PRO A 395 33.90 0.99 -25.11
C PRO A 395 35.33 1.45 -25.46
N GLY A 396 36.32 0.95 -24.74
CA GLY A 396 37.71 1.10 -25.16
C GLY A 396 37.84 0.69 -26.61
N THR A 397 38.00 1.69 -27.48
CA THR A 397 38.32 1.55 -28.91
C THR A 397 39.69 0.92 -29.10
#